data_AF-A0A498FCQ3-F1
#
_entry.id   AF-A0A498FCQ3-F1
#
_cell.length_a   1.000
_cell.length_b   1.000
_cell.length_c   1.000
_cell.angle_alpha   90.00
_cell.angle_beta   90.00
_cell.angle_gamma   90.00
#
_symmetry.space_group_name_H-M   'P 1'
#
loop_
_entity.id
_entity.type
_entity.pdbx_description
1 polymer ?
#
loop_
_entity_poly.entity_id
_entity_poly.type
_entity_poly.pdbx_seq_one_letter_code
_entity_poly.pdbx_strand_id
1 'polypeptide(L)'
;KNDIKVLFGVEANVVNDAVPMVLESRPEPLATAQYIVFDIETTGLSVINNKIIELAGVKMRDGKEIDRFSTLIDPHEKIPYHIQQLTNINDDMVRGQPELEPKLREFIEFIGDDVLVAHNARFDIGFIQANCKALGLPEVKNP
;
A
#
# COMPACT_ATOMS: atom_id res chain seq x y z
N LYS A 1 -16.67 23.33 -28.18
CA LYS A 1 -17.91 23.93 -27.59
C LYS A 1 -18.79 22.73 -27.27
N ASN A 2 -18.60 22.13 -26.09
CA ASN A 2 -18.92 20.71 -25.87
C ASN A 2 -20.36 20.48 -25.36
N ASP A 3 -21.33 21.30 -25.76
CA ASP A 3 -22.77 21.15 -25.42
C ASP A 3 -23.11 20.83 -23.95
N ILE A 4 -22.25 21.24 -23.01
CA ILE A 4 -22.52 21.03 -21.59
C ILE A 4 -23.48 22.12 -21.11
N LYS A 5 -24.69 21.70 -20.71
CA LYS A 5 -25.71 22.56 -20.11
C LYS A 5 -25.60 22.47 -18.59
N VAL A 6 -25.12 23.54 -17.95
CA VAL A 6 -24.94 23.58 -16.49
C VAL A 6 -26.31 23.65 -15.80
N LEU A 7 -26.58 22.69 -14.91
CA LEU A 7 -27.74 22.69 -14.02
C LEU A 7 -27.25 23.14 -12.64
N PHE A 8 -27.84 24.23 -12.11
CA PHE A 8 -27.50 24.74 -10.78
C PHE A 8 -27.84 23.68 -9.72
N GLY A 9 -26.83 23.24 -8.95
CA GLY A 9 -26.95 22.18 -7.93
C GLY A 9 -26.35 20.83 -8.33
N VAL A 10 -25.74 20.69 -9.51
CA VAL A 10 -24.99 19.48 -9.90
C VAL A 10 -23.57 19.49 -9.34
N GLU A 11 -23.21 18.40 -8.66
CA GLU A 11 -21.84 18.05 -8.33
C GLU A 11 -21.38 16.96 -9.32
N ALA A 12 -20.24 17.18 -9.97
CA ALA A 12 -19.64 16.23 -10.90
C ALA A 12 -18.26 15.84 -10.38
N ASN A 13 -18.09 14.55 -10.05
CA ASN A 13 -16.79 13.99 -9.72
C ASN A 13 -16.10 13.56 -11.01
N VAL A 14 -15.05 14.27 -11.40
CA VAL A 14 -14.24 13.96 -12.58
C VAL A 14 -13.02 13.17 -12.12
N VAL A 15 -12.89 11.95 -12.61
CA VAL A 15 -11.72 11.11 -12.39
C VAL A 15 -10.87 11.14 -13.66
N ASN A 16 -9.55 11.24 -13.50
CA ASN A 16 -8.63 11.27 -14.63
C ASN A 16 -8.35 9.83 -15.10
N ASP A 17 -8.86 9.46 -16.27
CA ASP A 17 -8.68 8.13 -16.86
C ASP A 17 -7.23 7.83 -17.33
N ALA A 18 -6.30 8.79 -17.20
CA ALA A 18 -4.91 8.61 -17.63
C ALA A 18 -4.09 7.68 -16.72
N VAL A 19 -4.57 7.38 -15.51
CA VAL A 19 -3.91 6.45 -14.57
C VAL A 19 -4.84 5.25 -14.37
N PRO A 20 -4.42 4.03 -14.74
CA PRO A 20 -5.23 2.84 -14.49
C PRO A 20 -5.43 2.67 -12.98
N MET A 21 -6.68 2.77 -12.52
CA MET A 21 -7.06 2.61 -11.12
C MET A 21 -7.25 1.14 -10.71
N VAL A 22 -7.49 0.27 -11.69
CA VAL A 22 -7.69 -1.16 -11.51
C VAL A 22 -6.74 -1.88 -12.44
N LEU A 23 -5.90 -2.73 -11.86
CA LEU A 23 -5.02 -3.65 -12.57
C LEU A 23 -5.59 -5.07 -12.41
N GLU A 24 -5.36 -5.93 -13.40
CA GLU A 24 -5.74 -7.35 -13.35
C GLU A 24 -7.15 -7.62 -12.78
N SER A 25 -8.16 -6.93 -13.34
CA SER A 25 -9.50 -6.91 -12.77
C SER A 25 -10.13 -8.30 -12.67
N ARG A 26 -10.87 -8.52 -11.58
CA ARG A 26 -11.62 -9.75 -11.32
C ARG A 26 -13.12 -9.50 -11.52
N PRO A 27 -13.90 -10.52 -11.95
CA PRO A 27 -15.34 -10.37 -12.17
C PRO A 27 -16.15 -10.26 -10.87
N GLU A 28 -15.52 -10.44 -9.71
CA GLU A 28 -16.15 -10.43 -8.39
C GLU A 28 -16.57 -9.00 -7.99
N PRO A 29 -17.81 -8.79 -7.53
CA PRO A 29 -18.22 -7.49 -7.00
C PRO A 29 -17.46 -7.13 -5.73
N LEU A 30 -16.91 -5.91 -5.66
CA LEU A 30 -16.19 -5.42 -4.48
C LEU A 30 -17.03 -5.51 -3.19
N ALA A 31 -18.34 -5.32 -3.30
CA ALA A 31 -19.26 -5.37 -2.16
C ALA A 31 -19.24 -6.71 -1.40
N THR A 32 -18.89 -7.80 -2.08
CA THR A 32 -18.84 -9.16 -1.51
C THR A 32 -17.44 -9.78 -1.57
N ALA A 33 -16.48 -9.09 -2.19
CA ALA A 33 -15.11 -9.55 -2.33
C ALA A 33 -14.35 -9.46 -0.99
N GLN A 34 -13.33 -10.29 -0.84
CA GLN A 34 -12.29 -10.08 0.15
C GLN A 34 -11.18 -9.23 -0.48
N TYR A 35 -10.77 -8.19 0.24
CA TYR A 35 -9.72 -7.30 -0.22
C TYR A 35 -8.91 -6.77 0.96
N ILE A 36 -7.67 -6.41 0.70
CA ILE A 36 -6.77 -5.81 1.67
C ILE A 36 -6.61 -4.34 1.32
N VAL A 37 -7.00 -3.46 2.25
CA VAL A 37 -6.58 -2.06 2.20
C VAL A 37 -5.23 -1.99 2.91
N PHE A 38 -4.18 -1.62 2.19
CA PHE A 38 -2.82 -1.61 2.73
C PHE A 38 -2.09 -0.32 2.43
N ASP A 39 -1.05 -0.08 3.21
CA ASP A 39 -0.19 1.10 3.14
C ASP A 39 1.20 0.71 3.66
N ILE A 40 2.24 1.34 3.12
CA ILE A 40 3.60 1.22 3.65
C ILE A 40 4.17 2.61 3.92
N GLU A 41 5.08 2.68 4.89
CA GLU A 41 5.89 3.86 5.09
C GLU A 41 7.35 3.54 4.82
N THR A 42 8.10 4.52 4.30
CA THR A 42 9.49 4.30 3.87
C THR A 42 10.40 5.44 4.29
N THR A 43 11.73 5.23 4.26
CA THR A 43 12.74 6.29 4.49
C THR A 43 12.87 7.29 3.33
N GLY A 44 12.03 7.17 2.29
CA GLY A 44 12.03 8.03 1.09
C GLY A 44 11.40 7.36 -0.14
N LEU A 45 11.41 8.05 -1.28
CA LEU A 45 10.61 7.66 -2.45
C LEU A 45 11.25 6.65 -3.41
N SER A 46 12.50 6.24 -3.17
CA SER A 46 13.25 5.37 -4.09
C SER A 46 13.24 3.92 -3.63
N VAL A 47 12.64 3.03 -4.41
CA VAL A 47 12.68 1.57 -4.18
C VAL A 47 14.10 0.97 -4.18
N ILE A 48 15.09 1.72 -4.68
CA ILE A 48 16.49 1.28 -4.77
C ILE A 48 17.27 1.77 -3.54
N ASN A 49 17.02 3.00 -3.09
CA ASN A 49 17.86 3.67 -2.09
C ASN A 49 17.21 3.82 -0.72
N ASN A 50 15.91 3.54 -0.60
CA ASN A 50 15.16 3.71 0.64
C ASN A 50 14.60 2.39 1.15
N LYS A 51 14.30 2.37 2.44
CA LYS A 51 13.86 1.17 3.16
C LYS A 51 12.44 1.33 3.66
N ILE A 52 11.73 0.22 3.81
CA ILE A 52 10.41 0.16 4.44
C ILE A 52 10.59 0.31 5.96
N ILE A 53 9.75 1.14 6.58
CA ILE A 53 9.70 1.38 8.04
C ILE A 53 8.35 1.01 8.65
N GLU A 54 7.31 0.80 7.86
CA GLU A 54 6.03 0.24 8.30
C GLU A 54 5.42 -0.64 7.20
N LEU A 55 4.76 -1.72 7.62
CA LEU A 55 3.85 -2.52 6.81
C LEU A 55 2.50 -2.56 7.52
N ALA A 56 1.44 -2.05 6.88
CA ALA A 56 0.09 -2.05 7.43
C ALA A 56 -0.93 -2.57 6.42
N GLY A 57 -1.89 -3.37 6.89
CA GLY A 57 -2.95 -3.92 6.06
C GLY A 57 -4.19 -4.27 6.87
N VAL A 58 -5.36 -3.98 6.31
CA VAL A 58 -6.67 -4.34 6.89
C VAL A 58 -7.40 -5.21 5.89
N LYS A 59 -7.76 -6.43 6.32
CA LYS A 59 -8.54 -7.36 5.53
C LYS A 59 -10.01 -7.05 5.70
N MET A 60 -10.67 -6.85 4.57
CA MET A 60 -12.06 -6.42 4.49
C MET A 60 -12.92 -7.50 3.84
N ARG A 61 -14.16 -7.63 4.32
CA ARG A 61 -15.24 -8.39 3.67
C ARG A 61 -16.58 -7.75 3.99
N ASP A 62 -17.46 -7.61 2.99
CA ASP A 62 -18.78 -6.99 3.15
C ASP A 62 -18.71 -5.59 3.81
N GLY A 63 -17.67 -4.82 3.48
CA GLY A 63 -17.39 -3.51 4.04
C GLY A 63 -16.96 -3.50 5.51
N LYS A 64 -16.63 -4.65 6.10
CA LYS A 64 -16.19 -4.79 7.48
C LYS A 64 -14.77 -5.32 7.56
N GLU A 65 -14.02 -4.83 8.54
CA GLU A 65 -12.73 -5.41 8.92
C GLU A 65 -12.94 -6.80 9.52
N ILE A 66 -12.16 -7.76 9.04
CA ILE A 66 -12.15 -9.15 9.52
C ILE A 66 -10.78 -9.59 10.04
N ASP A 67 -9.71 -8.87 9.67
CA ASP A 67 -8.35 -9.12 10.13
C ASP A 67 -7.45 -7.88 9.91
N ARG A 68 -6.32 -7.80 10.61
CA ARG A 68 -5.39 -6.67 10.53
C ARG A 68 -3.96 -7.11 10.75
N PHE A 69 -3.06 -6.53 9.96
CA PHE A 69 -1.62 -6.60 10.11
C PHE A 69 -1.04 -5.19 10.26
N SER A 70 -0.14 -4.97 11.22
CA SER A 70 0.61 -3.73 11.35
C SER A 70 1.91 -4.00 12.10
N THR A 71 3.03 -3.54 11.54
CA THR A 71 4.34 -3.62 12.19
C THR A 71 5.22 -2.48 11.71
N LEU A 72 5.97 -1.90 12.66
CA LEU A 72 7.12 -1.08 12.33
C LEU A 72 8.32 -1.99 12.01
N ILE A 73 9.26 -1.45 11.25
CA ILE A 73 10.49 -2.12 10.82
C ILE A 73 11.68 -1.25 11.18
N ASP A 74 12.75 -1.84 11.72
CA ASP A 74 14.00 -1.12 11.95
C ASP A 74 14.76 -0.99 10.62
N PRO A 75 14.93 0.24 10.07
CA PRO A 75 15.60 0.40 8.79
C PRO A 75 17.14 0.39 8.95
N HIS A 76 17.69 0.32 10.16
CA HIS A 76 19.14 0.42 10.43
C HIS A 76 19.79 1.68 9.85
N GLU A 77 19.01 2.75 9.69
CA GLU A 77 19.45 4.05 9.20
C GLU A 77 18.57 5.15 9.79
N LYS A 78 19.03 6.41 9.71
CA LYS A 78 18.24 7.54 10.16
C LYS A 78 17.14 7.86 9.15
N ILE A 79 15.93 8.08 9.63
CA ILE A 79 14.82 8.56 8.82
C ILE A 79 15.04 10.07 8.58
N PRO A 80 15.08 10.55 7.32
CA PRO A 80 15.21 11.98 7.04
C PRO A 80 14.09 12.78 7.71
N TYR A 81 14.41 13.95 8.28
CA TYR A 81 13.43 14.74 9.05
C TYR A 81 12.14 15.05 8.27
N HIS A 82 12.23 15.34 6.98
CA HIS A 82 11.05 15.59 6.14
C HIS A 82 10.16 14.36 5.96
N ILE A 83 10.73 13.15 6.02
CA ILE A 83 9.99 11.89 6.01
C ILE A 83 9.32 11.70 7.37
N GLN A 84 10.03 11.95 8.48
CA GLN A 84 9.41 11.89 9.81
C GLN A 84 8.20 12.84 9.93
N GLN A 85 8.27 14.01 9.30
CA GLN A 85 7.15 14.96 9.21
C GLN A 85 5.99 14.45 8.35
N LEU A 86 6.29 13.65 7.32
CA LEU A 86 5.31 13.12 6.39
C LEU A 86 4.56 11.91 6.99
N THR A 87 5.31 10.98 7.58
CA THR A 87 4.80 9.69 8.06
C THR A 87 4.47 9.69 9.56
N ASN A 88 4.94 10.72 10.29
CA ASN A 88 4.92 10.79 11.75
C ASN A 88 5.70 9.66 12.46
N ILE A 89 6.54 8.92 11.74
CA ILE A 89 7.41 7.87 12.28
C ILE A 89 8.82 8.44 12.46
N ASN A 90 9.34 8.40 13.68
CA ASN A 90 10.67 8.90 14.02
C ASN A 90 11.65 7.76 14.35
N ASP A 91 12.94 8.10 14.46
CA ASP A 91 14.02 7.15 14.72
C ASP A 91 13.85 6.36 16.03
N ASP A 92 13.16 6.91 17.03
CA ASP A 92 12.95 6.22 18.32
C ASP A 92 11.82 5.18 18.24
N MET A 93 10.85 5.36 17.33
CA MET A 93 9.75 4.41 17.13
C MET A 93 10.21 3.13 16.42
N VAL A 94 11.15 3.26 15.49
CA VAL A 94 11.66 2.15 14.67
C VAL A 94 12.85 1.43 15.30
N ARG A 95 13.55 2.05 16.25
CA ARG A 95 14.73 1.47 16.89
C ARG A 95 14.38 0.19 17.64
N GLY A 96 15.03 -0.91 17.27
CA GLY A 96 14.83 -2.22 17.88
C GLY A 96 13.52 -2.90 17.47
N GLN A 97 12.82 -2.38 16.45
CA GLN A 97 11.74 -3.09 15.80
C GLN A 97 12.26 -4.29 15.00
N PRO A 98 11.39 -5.21 14.56
CA PRO A 98 11.81 -6.37 13.77
C PRO A 98 12.51 -6.00 12.46
N GLU A 99 13.29 -6.95 11.95
CA GLU A 99 13.87 -6.91 10.61
C GLU A 99 12.78 -7.02 9.53
N LEU A 100 13.06 -6.46 8.34
CA LEU A 100 12.12 -6.46 7.23
C LEU A 100 11.75 -7.86 6.74
N GLU A 101 12.75 -8.72 6.49
CA GLU A 101 12.53 -10.02 5.83
C GLU A 101 11.45 -10.91 6.48
N PRO A 102 11.51 -11.20 7.80
CA PRO A 102 10.49 -12.04 8.42
C PRO A 102 9.10 -11.40 8.35
N LYS A 103 9.01 -10.07 8.53
CA LYS A 103 7.74 -9.35 8.51
C LYS A 103 7.15 -9.18 7.13
N LEU A 104 7.98 -9.03 6.11
CA LEU A 104 7.55 -9.04 4.72
C LEU A 104 6.98 -10.42 4.34
N ARG A 105 7.61 -11.52 4.80
CA ARG A 105 7.06 -12.86 4.58
C ARG A 105 5.70 -13.03 5.25
N GLU A 106 5.56 -12.64 6.52
CA GLU A 106 4.28 -12.66 7.23
C GLU A 106 3.22 -11.79 6.51
N PHE A 107 3.62 -10.63 5.98
CA PHE A 107 2.72 -9.75 5.23
C PHE A 107 2.26 -10.37 3.90
N ILE A 108 3.17 -11.01 3.15
CA ILE A 108 2.82 -11.74 1.91
C ILE A 108 1.84 -12.89 2.20
N GLU A 109 2.04 -13.60 3.31
CA GLU A 109 1.11 -14.65 3.75
C GLU A 109 -0.25 -14.06 4.18
N PHE A 110 -0.25 -12.90 4.84
CA PHE A 110 -1.46 -12.19 5.25
C PHE A 110 -2.32 -11.74 4.04
N ILE A 111 -1.68 -11.18 3.00
CA ILE A 111 -2.38 -10.71 1.80
C ILE A 111 -2.83 -11.86 0.90
N GLY A 112 -2.10 -12.97 0.87
CA GLY A 112 -2.41 -14.13 0.04
C GLY A 112 -2.72 -13.73 -1.40
N ASP A 113 -3.85 -14.24 -1.92
CA ASP A 113 -4.36 -13.93 -3.26
C ASP A 113 -5.50 -12.88 -3.25
N ASP A 114 -5.77 -12.21 -2.12
CA ASP A 114 -6.87 -11.23 -1.99
C ASP A 114 -6.62 -9.98 -2.86
N VAL A 115 -7.66 -9.24 -3.24
CA VAL A 115 -7.48 -7.99 -4.02
C VAL A 115 -6.76 -6.95 -3.16
N LEU A 116 -5.71 -6.31 -3.70
CA LEU A 116 -4.96 -5.27 -3.01
C LEU A 116 -5.50 -3.88 -3.36
N VAL A 117 -5.66 -3.03 -2.35
CA VAL A 117 -6.20 -1.67 -2.48
C VAL A 117 -5.31 -0.71 -1.71
N ALA A 118 -4.78 0.31 -2.39
CA ALA A 118 -3.97 1.36 -1.78
C ALA A 118 -4.16 2.68 -2.51
N HIS A 119 -3.93 3.81 -1.82
CA HIS A 119 -4.10 5.14 -2.40
C HIS A 119 -3.08 5.45 -3.51
N ASN A 120 -1.87 4.87 -3.41
CA ASN A 120 -0.83 4.96 -4.41
C ASN A 120 -0.22 3.59 -4.71
N ALA A 121 -1.06 2.58 -4.96
CA ALA A 121 -0.66 1.18 -5.04
C ALA A 121 0.62 0.89 -5.85
N ARG A 122 0.89 1.65 -6.93
CA ARG A 122 2.13 1.52 -7.71
C ARG A 122 3.40 1.76 -6.88
N PHE A 123 3.36 2.70 -5.95
CA PHE A 123 4.45 2.98 -5.02
C PHE A 123 4.62 1.82 -4.03
N ASP A 124 3.55 1.46 -3.34
CA ASP A 124 3.58 0.45 -2.27
C ASP A 124 3.99 -0.93 -2.81
N ILE A 125 3.33 -1.38 -3.89
CA ILE A 125 3.68 -2.61 -4.60
C ILE A 125 5.10 -2.54 -5.15
N GLY A 126 5.55 -1.38 -5.64
CA GLY A 126 6.92 -1.19 -6.14
C GLY A 126 7.98 -1.52 -5.09
N PHE A 127 7.79 -1.05 -3.86
CA PHE A 127 8.66 -1.36 -2.72
C PHE A 127 8.57 -2.83 -2.30
N ILE A 128 7.36 -3.38 -2.23
CA ILE A 128 7.15 -4.80 -1.87
C ILE A 128 7.84 -5.70 -2.89
N GLN A 129 7.62 -5.50 -4.19
CA GLN A 129 8.21 -6.32 -5.26
C GLN A 129 9.74 -6.21 -5.29
N ALA A 130 10.29 -5.00 -5.11
CA ALA A 130 11.74 -4.80 -5.07
C ALA A 130 12.39 -5.59 -3.92
N ASN A 131 11.77 -5.55 -2.73
CA ASN A 131 12.26 -6.29 -1.57
C ASN A 131 12.04 -7.81 -1.70
N CYS A 132 10.91 -8.25 -2.27
CA CYS A 132 10.68 -9.67 -2.57
C CYS A 132 11.78 -10.21 -3.49
N LYS A 133 12.08 -9.48 -4.56
CA LYS A 133 13.15 -9.84 -5.50
C LYS A 133 14.53 -9.89 -4.83
N ALA A 134 14.86 -8.89 -4.00
CA ALA A 134 16.14 -8.83 -3.30
C ALA A 134 16.33 -9.99 -2.31
N LEU A 135 15.25 -10.43 -1.67
CA LEU A 135 15.23 -11.50 -0.66
C LEU A 135 14.93 -12.89 -1.24
N GLY A 136 14.69 -13.00 -2.55
CA GLY A 136 14.32 -14.27 -3.19
C GLY A 136 12.94 -14.80 -2.79
N LEU A 137 12.03 -13.92 -2.36
CA LEU A 137 10.63 -14.25 -2.07
C LEU A 137 9.80 -14.28 -3.36
N PRO A 138 8.66 -15.01 -3.37
CA PRO A 138 7.73 -14.99 -4.50
C PRO A 138 7.23 -13.57 -4.81
N GLU A 139 7.03 -13.28 -6.09
CA GLU A 139 6.38 -12.05 -6.52
C GLU A 139 4.91 -12.03 -6.07
N VAL A 140 4.42 -10.84 -5.72
CA VAL A 140 3.00 -10.59 -5.45
C VAL A 140 2.25 -10.56 -6.77
N LYS A 141 1.28 -11.47 -6.98
CA LYS A 141 0.61 -11.68 -8.28
C LYS A 141 -0.78 -11.08 -8.38
N ASN A 142 -1.26 -10.50 -7.29
CA ASN A 142 -2.54 -9.83 -7.10
C ASN A 142 -2.39 -8.31 -6.90
N PRO A 143 -1.53 -7.60 -7.65
CA PRO A 143 -1.42 -6.14 -7.54
C PRO A 143 -2.66 -5.41 -8.08
#